data_AF-A0A0Q0ZQG0-F1
#
_entry.id   AF-A0A0Q0ZQG0-F1
#
_cell.length_a   1.000
_cell.length_b   1.000
_cell.length_c   1.000
_cell.angle_alpha   90.00
_cell.angle_beta   90.00
_cell.angle_gamma   90.00
#
_symmetry.space_group_name_H-M   'P 1'
#
loop_
_entity.id
_entity.type
_entity.pdbx_description
1 polymer ?
#
loop_
_entity_poly.entity_id
_entity_poly.type
_entity_poly.pdbx_seq_one_letter_code
_entity_poly.pdbx_strand_id
1 'polypeptide(L)'
;MKSLAICTFAVLLLALVPGAAAVDVTMYEWDLNVDGVLYSAGGSGYPAGVDLTGFDPSTGLGVIAVRVNKPGTHTVLGFFDAEIDEVINTYFNEFGDTHGSPAPGQVWEIDEPGYVYGNIHDNFIGMTLDNTNGVPASFPDDVSMATGWHQFTLGDGQAATILFSLSMTPPSSGFYLLHTDPESSATIYLQSSLAIEPVSVPEFPTLALPLITLIGLLFTVGAVQRMK
;
A
#
# COMPACT_ATOMS: atom_id res chain seq x y z
N MET A 1 -64.29 27.41 -41.06
CA MET A 1 -64.13 25.97 -40.74
C MET A 1 -62.64 25.68 -40.56
N LYS A 2 -62.28 25.35 -39.31
CA LYS A 2 -61.17 24.49 -38.83
C LYS A 2 -59.72 24.87 -39.19
N SER A 3 -59.01 25.37 -38.17
CA SER A 3 -57.55 25.36 -38.08
C SER A 3 -57.04 23.92 -38.04
N LEU A 4 -55.96 23.63 -38.76
CA LEU A 4 -55.26 22.36 -38.70
C LEU A 4 -53.94 22.59 -37.97
N ALA A 5 -53.92 22.27 -36.68
CA ALA A 5 -52.70 22.26 -35.88
C ALA A 5 -51.91 21.00 -36.25
N ILE A 6 -50.73 21.19 -36.86
CA ILE A 6 -49.77 20.12 -37.14
C ILE A 6 -48.96 19.92 -35.87
N CYS A 7 -49.30 18.89 -35.10
CA CYS A 7 -48.48 18.40 -34.00
C CYS A 7 -47.32 17.58 -34.57
N THR A 8 -46.13 18.16 -34.64
CA THR A 8 -44.90 17.43 -34.93
C THR A 8 -44.53 16.62 -33.68
N PHE A 9 -44.71 15.30 -33.75
CA PHE A 9 -44.25 14.37 -32.71
C PHE A 9 -42.75 14.12 -32.93
N ALA A 10 -41.90 14.81 -32.17
CA ALA A 10 -40.47 14.52 -32.15
C ALA A 10 -40.25 13.23 -31.33
N VAL A 11 -40.04 12.12 -32.01
CA VAL A 11 -39.58 10.88 -31.37
C VAL A 11 -38.11 11.08 -31.01
N LEU A 12 -37.84 11.33 -29.72
CA LEU A 12 -36.50 11.38 -29.17
C LEU A 12 -35.97 9.94 -29.10
N LEU A 13 -35.19 9.52 -30.11
CA LEU A 13 -34.39 8.30 -30.03
C LEU A 13 -33.26 8.57 -29.02
N LEU A 14 -33.45 8.17 -27.75
CA LEU A 14 -32.30 7.97 -26.87
C LEU A 14 -31.54 6.77 -27.42
N ALA A 15 -30.45 7.04 -28.14
CA ALA A 15 -29.44 6.03 -28.37
C ALA A 15 -28.94 5.58 -26.98
N LEU A 16 -29.21 4.33 -26.60
CA LEU A 16 -28.44 3.68 -25.56
C LEU A 16 -27.01 3.61 -26.10
N VAL A 17 -26.18 4.59 -25.71
CA VAL A 17 -24.74 4.43 -25.81
C VAL A 17 -24.41 3.28 -24.86
N PRO A 18 -23.88 2.15 -25.35
CA PRO A 18 -23.35 1.14 -24.45
C PRO A 18 -22.36 1.85 -23.53
N GLY A 19 -22.59 1.79 -22.21
CA GLY A 19 -21.56 2.23 -21.28
C GLY A 19 -20.29 1.45 -21.58
N ALA A 20 -19.14 2.11 -21.53
CA ALA A 20 -17.86 1.39 -21.55
C ALA A 20 -17.94 0.27 -20.51
N ALA A 21 -17.54 -0.94 -20.89
CA ALA A 21 -17.38 -2.01 -19.92
C ALA A 21 -16.40 -1.52 -18.84
N ALA A 22 -16.68 -1.83 -17.58
CA ALA A 22 -15.71 -1.58 -16.53
C ALA A 22 -14.50 -2.50 -16.78
N VAL A 23 -13.30 -1.95 -16.69
CA VAL A 23 -12.04 -2.72 -16.67
C VAL A 23 -12.10 -3.67 -15.48
N ASP A 24 -11.86 -4.95 -15.72
CA ASP A 24 -11.72 -5.96 -14.68
C ASP A 24 -10.28 -5.95 -14.18
N VAL A 25 -10.10 -5.87 -12.87
CA VAL A 25 -8.78 -5.95 -12.24
C VAL A 25 -8.86 -7.02 -11.16
N THR A 26 -7.98 -8.00 -11.24
CA THR A 26 -7.88 -9.07 -10.25
C THR A 26 -6.49 -9.13 -9.66
N MET A 27 -6.41 -9.43 -8.37
CA MET A 27 -5.13 -9.65 -7.70
C MET A 27 -4.84 -11.14 -7.67
N TYR A 28 -3.79 -11.56 -8.38
CA TYR A 28 -3.36 -12.95 -8.44
C TYR A 28 -2.59 -13.32 -7.18
N GLU A 29 -1.53 -12.57 -6.88
CA GLU A 29 -0.67 -12.79 -5.72
C GLU A 29 -0.20 -11.46 -5.12
N TRP A 30 -0.07 -11.43 -3.80
CA TRP A 30 0.60 -10.31 -3.12
C TRP A 30 1.19 -10.76 -1.80
N ASP A 31 2.31 -10.12 -1.46
CA ASP A 31 3.11 -10.45 -0.30
C ASP A 31 3.70 -9.20 0.37
N LEU A 32 3.98 -9.33 1.66
CA LEU A 32 4.81 -8.38 2.40
C LEU A 32 6.09 -9.05 2.89
N ASN A 33 7.22 -8.39 2.73
CA ASN A 33 8.48 -8.77 3.36
C ASN A 33 8.87 -7.72 4.40
N VAL A 34 8.73 -8.07 5.69
CA VAL A 34 9.08 -7.19 6.82
C VAL A 34 10.27 -7.80 7.55
N ASP A 35 11.43 -7.16 7.42
CA ASP A 35 12.71 -7.59 8.01
C ASP A 35 13.09 -9.06 7.68
N GLY A 36 12.80 -9.51 6.46
CA GLY A 36 13.07 -10.87 6.00
C GLY A 36 12.00 -11.89 6.38
N VAL A 37 10.90 -11.47 6.99
CA VAL A 37 9.74 -12.32 7.29
C VAL A 37 8.66 -12.07 6.24
N LEU A 38 8.28 -13.13 5.52
CA LEU A 38 7.25 -13.10 4.48
C LEU A 38 5.85 -13.27 5.07
N TYR A 39 4.90 -12.48 4.55
CA TYR A 39 3.48 -12.57 4.87
C TYR A 39 2.66 -12.60 3.57
N SER A 40 2.22 -13.81 3.21
CA SER A 40 1.47 -14.09 1.99
C SER A 40 -0.04 -14.07 2.19
N ALA A 41 -0.75 -13.71 1.13
CA ALA A 41 -2.20 -13.90 1.03
C ALA A 41 -2.59 -15.35 1.36
N GLY A 42 -3.48 -15.54 2.34
CA GLY A 42 -3.92 -16.88 2.78
C GLY A 42 -3.01 -17.60 3.79
N GLY A 43 -1.93 -16.98 4.25
CA GLY A 43 -1.02 -17.49 5.28
C GLY A 43 -1.54 -17.40 6.72
N SER A 44 -0.65 -17.61 7.71
CA SER A 44 -0.95 -17.69 9.15
C SER A 44 -1.36 -16.36 9.85
N GLY A 45 -1.89 -15.40 9.09
CA GLY A 45 -2.27 -14.07 9.57
C GLY A 45 -1.11 -13.06 9.54
N TYR A 46 -1.46 -11.80 9.32
CA TYR A 46 -0.52 -10.68 9.29
C TYR A 46 -0.13 -10.25 10.72
N PRO A 47 1.07 -9.67 10.94
CA PRO A 47 1.48 -9.23 12.27
C PRO A 47 0.64 -8.02 12.70
N ALA A 48 0.60 -7.73 14.00
CA ALA A 48 -0.24 -6.66 14.58
C ALA A 48 0.04 -5.23 14.05
N GLY A 49 1.11 -5.04 13.26
CA GLY A 49 1.42 -3.78 12.59
C GLY A 49 0.84 -3.64 11.19
N VAL A 50 0.19 -4.65 10.63
CA VAL A 50 -0.38 -4.60 9.28
C VAL A 50 -1.88 -4.34 9.34
N ASP A 51 -2.33 -3.32 8.62
CA ASP A 51 -3.74 -2.95 8.45
C ASP A 51 -4.13 -3.06 6.98
N LEU A 52 -5.14 -3.89 6.71
CA LEU A 52 -5.69 -4.19 5.40
C LEU A 52 -7.12 -3.64 5.22
N THR A 53 -7.62 -2.85 6.17
CA THR A 53 -9.02 -2.37 6.14
C THR A 53 -9.32 -1.50 4.92
N GLY A 54 -8.30 -0.88 4.32
CA GLY A 54 -8.39 -0.09 3.10
C GLY A 54 -8.03 -0.82 1.82
N PHE A 55 -7.75 -2.12 1.86
CA PHE A 55 -7.29 -2.93 0.73
C PHE A 55 -8.34 -3.97 0.34
N ASP A 56 -8.67 -4.06 -0.94
CA ASP A 56 -9.51 -5.13 -1.48
C ASP A 56 -8.60 -6.26 -1.99
N PRO A 57 -8.54 -7.42 -1.32
CA PRO A 57 -7.67 -8.51 -1.74
C PRO A 57 -8.12 -9.20 -3.03
N SER A 58 -9.33 -8.92 -3.53
CA SER A 58 -9.84 -9.51 -4.78
C SER A 58 -9.33 -8.74 -5.99
N THR A 59 -9.31 -7.41 -5.89
CA THR A 59 -8.88 -6.50 -6.97
C THR A 59 -7.46 -5.97 -6.77
N GLY A 60 -6.92 -6.08 -5.55
CA GLY A 60 -5.64 -5.49 -5.19
C GLY A 60 -5.67 -3.98 -5.02
N LEU A 61 -6.81 -3.33 -5.26
CA LEU A 61 -6.91 -1.88 -5.17
C LEU A 61 -7.08 -1.43 -3.72
N GLY A 62 -6.56 -0.24 -3.42
CA GLY A 62 -6.66 0.37 -2.10
C GLY A 62 -5.31 0.49 -1.41
N VAL A 63 -5.32 0.46 -0.08
CA VAL A 63 -4.17 0.80 0.76
C VAL A 63 -3.88 -0.29 1.79
N ILE A 64 -2.63 -0.74 1.82
CA ILE A 64 -2.05 -1.54 2.90
C ILE A 64 -1.18 -0.62 3.75
N ALA A 65 -1.39 -0.63 5.07
CA ALA A 65 -0.52 0.07 6.01
C ALA A 65 0.31 -0.91 6.82
N VAL A 66 1.63 -0.67 6.92
CA VAL A 66 2.56 -1.46 7.73
C VAL A 66 3.22 -0.55 8.75
N ARG A 67 3.09 -0.88 10.03
CA ARG A 67 3.66 -0.14 11.15
C ARG A 67 4.77 -0.92 11.84
N VAL A 68 5.93 -0.30 11.95
CA VAL A 68 7.11 -0.83 12.65
C VAL A 68 7.49 0.15 13.78
N ASN A 69 7.69 -0.35 15.00
CA ASN A 69 7.93 0.49 16.19
C ASN A 69 9.08 -0.01 17.07
N LYS A 70 9.91 -0.91 16.53
CA LYS A 70 11.10 -1.40 17.20
C LYS A 70 12.28 -0.50 16.82
N PRO A 71 13.18 -0.15 17.75
CA PRO A 71 14.43 0.52 17.39
C PRO A 71 15.34 -0.41 16.57
N GLY A 72 16.05 0.15 15.60
CA GLY A 72 16.96 -0.58 14.73
C GLY A 72 16.82 -0.22 13.25
N THR A 73 17.52 -0.98 12.42
CA THR A 73 17.44 -0.90 10.95
C THR A 73 16.38 -1.87 10.45
N HIS A 74 15.55 -1.39 9.52
CA HIS A 74 14.39 -2.11 9.01
C HIS A 74 14.32 -2.09 7.49
N THR A 75 13.70 -3.13 6.94
CA THR A 75 13.31 -3.20 5.52
C THR A 75 11.88 -3.66 5.42
N VAL A 76 11.07 -2.95 4.62
CA VAL A 76 9.67 -3.29 4.37
C VAL A 76 9.39 -3.19 2.89
N LEU A 77 9.04 -4.31 2.26
CA LEU A 77 8.71 -4.41 0.85
C LEU A 77 7.30 -4.97 0.67
N GLY A 78 6.63 -4.56 -0.41
CA GLY A 78 5.40 -5.17 -0.91
C GLY A 78 5.60 -5.67 -2.34
N PHE A 79 5.06 -6.85 -2.63
CA PHE A 79 5.00 -7.47 -3.94
C PHE A 79 3.53 -7.61 -4.36
N PHE A 80 3.22 -7.32 -5.61
CA PHE A 80 1.87 -7.29 -6.16
C PHE A 80 1.88 -7.80 -7.59
N ASP A 81 1.12 -8.86 -7.83
CA ASP A 81 0.90 -9.51 -9.11
C ASP A 81 -0.58 -9.33 -9.46
N ALA A 82 -0.87 -8.27 -10.19
CA ALA A 82 -2.22 -7.88 -10.56
C ALA A 82 -2.43 -8.19 -12.04
N GLU A 83 -3.68 -8.37 -12.41
CA GLU A 83 -4.10 -8.78 -13.75
C GLU A 83 -5.15 -7.78 -14.26
N ILE A 84 -5.01 -7.32 -15.50
CA ILE A 84 -5.95 -6.40 -16.12
C ILE A 84 -6.69 -7.11 -17.25
N ASP A 85 -8.01 -7.25 -17.13
CA ASP A 85 -8.87 -7.83 -18.17
C ASP A 85 -8.38 -9.21 -18.68
N GLU A 86 -7.64 -10.00 -17.88
CA GLU A 86 -6.95 -11.24 -18.27
C GLU A 86 -7.84 -12.21 -19.07
N VAL A 87 -9.10 -12.39 -18.62
CA VAL A 87 -10.07 -13.30 -19.25
C VAL A 87 -10.35 -12.94 -20.72
N ILE A 88 -10.28 -11.65 -21.06
CA ILE A 88 -10.60 -11.14 -22.39
C ILE A 88 -9.37 -10.65 -23.15
N ASN A 89 -8.28 -10.31 -22.47
CA ASN A 89 -7.10 -9.69 -23.04
C ASN A 89 -5.77 -10.41 -22.75
N THR A 90 -5.79 -11.52 -22.01
CA THR A 90 -4.59 -12.27 -21.57
C THR A 90 -3.63 -11.45 -20.71
N TYR A 91 -2.62 -12.09 -20.13
CA TYR A 91 -1.63 -11.45 -19.24
C TYR A 91 -0.32 -11.05 -19.96
N PHE A 92 0.03 -11.70 -21.08
CA PHE A 92 1.37 -11.60 -21.70
C PHE A 92 1.57 -10.42 -22.66
N ASN A 93 0.67 -9.45 -22.68
CA ASN A 93 0.69 -8.28 -23.57
C ASN A 93 0.70 -6.96 -22.80
N GLU A 94 1.01 -7.01 -21.51
CA GLU A 94 1.04 -5.87 -20.62
C GLU A 94 2.48 -5.36 -20.46
N PHE A 95 2.65 -4.17 -19.87
CA PHE A 95 3.98 -3.64 -19.61
C PHE A 95 4.05 -2.74 -18.40
N GLY A 96 5.25 -2.66 -17.83
CA GLY A 96 5.59 -1.76 -16.75
C GLY A 96 6.20 -0.43 -17.21
N ASP A 97 6.06 0.60 -16.39
CA ASP A 97 6.85 1.84 -16.47
C ASP A 97 6.98 2.48 -15.08
N THR A 98 7.76 3.56 -14.97
CA THR A 98 7.89 4.33 -13.73
C THR A 98 7.66 5.82 -13.98
N HIS A 99 7.28 6.53 -12.93
CA HIS A 99 7.23 7.98 -12.94
C HIS A 99 7.95 8.56 -11.72
N GLY A 100 8.65 9.68 -11.93
CA GLY A 100 9.35 10.39 -10.86
C GLY A 100 10.74 9.80 -10.57
N SER A 101 11.21 9.96 -9.34
CA SER A 101 12.48 9.39 -8.90
C SER A 101 12.33 8.86 -7.48
N PRO A 102 12.84 7.65 -7.17
CA PRO A 102 12.68 7.04 -5.86
C PRO A 102 13.30 7.93 -4.78
N ALA A 103 12.63 8.02 -3.64
CA ALA A 103 13.19 8.70 -2.47
C ALA A 103 14.42 7.93 -1.93
N PRO A 104 15.29 8.56 -1.13
CA PRO A 104 16.40 7.85 -0.49
C PRO A 104 15.91 6.65 0.32
N GLY A 105 16.46 5.47 0.02
CA GLY A 105 16.06 4.21 0.66
C GLY A 105 14.82 3.55 0.06
N GLN A 106 14.11 4.21 -0.87
CA GLN A 106 13.04 3.57 -1.62
C GLN A 106 13.64 2.68 -2.72
N VAL A 107 13.21 1.43 -2.78
CA VAL A 107 13.63 0.44 -3.78
C VAL A 107 12.42 -0.07 -4.53
N TRP A 108 12.62 -0.55 -5.76
CA TRP A 108 11.55 -1.04 -6.62
C TRP A 108 12.06 -2.03 -7.66
N GLU A 109 11.14 -2.75 -8.28
CA GLU A 109 11.36 -3.60 -9.44
C GLU A 109 10.02 -3.80 -10.16
N ILE A 110 10.06 -3.93 -11.49
CA ILE A 110 8.95 -4.37 -12.31
C ILE A 110 9.48 -5.49 -13.18
N ASP A 111 8.86 -6.66 -13.16
CA ASP A 111 9.30 -7.81 -13.96
C ASP A 111 8.16 -8.81 -14.13
N GLU A 112 8.41 -9.83 -14.95
CA GLU A 112 7.58 -11.04 -15.01
C GLU A 112 7.57 -11.73 -13.63
N PRO A 113 6.43 -12.22 -13.11
CA PRO A 113 6.31 -12.74 -11.74
C PRO A 113 7.20 -13.96 -11.43
N GLY A 114 7.70 -14.68 -12.44
CA GLY A 114 8.75 -15.69 -12.30
C GLY A 114 8.41 -17.06 -12.91
N TYR A 115 7.44 -17.12 -13.82
CA TYR A 115 7.09 -18.34 -14.56
C TYR A 115 8.03 -18.65 -15.73
N VAL A 116 8.66 -17.64 -16.35
CA VAL A 116 9.48 -17.82 -17.56
C VAL A 116 10.90 -17.29 -17.40
N TYR A 117 11.07 -16.03 -16.97
CA TYR A 117 12.38 -15.40 -16.90
C TYR A 117 12.53 -14.33 -15.82
N GLY A 118 11.46 -13.87 -15.18
CA GLY A 118 11.55 -12.81 -14.19
C GLY A 118 12.13 -13.28 -12.86
N ASN A 119 12.83 -12.37 -12.17
CA ASN A 119 13.49 -12.66 -10.88
C ASN A 119 13.01 -11.76 -9.73
N ILE A 120 11.96 -10.97 -9.97
CA ILE A 120 11.40 -10.03 -8.99
C ILE A 120 10.96 -10.70 -7.69
N HIS A 121 10.35 -11.88 -7.74
CA HIS A 121 9.94 -12.58 -6.52
C HIS A 121 11.15 -13.08 -5.71
N ASP A 122 12.20 -13.58 -6.36
CA ASP A 122 13.46 -13.96 -5.72
C ASP A 122 14.16 -12.73 -5.11
N ASN A 123 14.20 -11.60 -5.84
CA ASN A 123 14.74 -10.34 -5.35
C ASN A 123 13.92 -9.78 -4.18
N PHE A 124 12.59 -9.90 -4.23
CA PHE A 124 11.69 -9.50 -3.15
C PHE A 124 11.94 -10.31 -1.88
N ILE A 125 12.04 -11.65 -1.97
CA ILE A 125 12.36 -12.53 -0.85
C ILE A 125 13.75 -12.20 -0.29
N GLY A 126 14.73 -12.02 -1.19
CA GLY A 126 16.11 -11.66 -0.84
C GLY A 126 16.28 -10.25 -0.29
N MET A 127 15.26 -9.39 -0.39
CA MET A 127 15.32 -7.95 -0.13
C MET A 127 16.37 -7.22 -0.99
N THR A 128 16.52 -7.66 -2.24
CA THR A 128 17.53 -7.21 -3.21
C THR A 128 16.92 -6.61 -4.48
N LEU A 129 15.73 -6.00 -4.39
CA LEU A 129 15.11 -5.30 -5.52
C LEU A 129 16.11 -4.36 -6.20
N ASP A 130 16.21 -4.44 -7.52
CA ASP A 130 17.37 -3.90 -8.25
C ASP A 130 17.12 -2.56 -8.97
N ASN A 131 15.92 -2.02 -8.86
CA ASN A 131 15.47 -0.76 -9.49
C ASN A 131 15.49 -0.83 -11.02
N THR A 132 15.05 -1.97 -11.57
CA THR A 132 14.92 -2.18 -13.01
C THR A 132 13.48 -2.50 -13.43
N ASN A 133 13.24 -2.37 -14.74
CA ASN A 133 12.01 -2.75 -15.40
C ASN A 133 12.35 -3.82 -16.46
N GLY A 134 12.02 -5.08 -16.16
CA GLY A 134 12.22 -6.25 -17.01
C GLY A 134 11.14 -6.44 -18.08
N VAL A 135 9.99 -5.77 -17.94
CA VAL A 135 8.83 -5.86 -18.85
C VAL A 135 8.42 -4.50 -19.42
N PRO A 136 9.33 -3.78 -20.12
CA PRO A 136 9.02 -2.47 -20.71
C PRO A 136 8.08 -2.61 -21.92
N ALA A 137 7.44 -1.51 -22.34
CA ALA A 137 6.52 -1.50 -23.49
C ALA A 137 7.10 -2.05 -24.81
N SER A 138 8.42 -2.09 -24.97
CA SER A 138 9.09 -2.68 -26.14
C SER A 138 9.20 -4.22 -26.09
N PHE A 139 8.93 -4.81 -24.93
CA PHE A 139 8.98 -6.24 -24.65
C PHE A 139 7.89 -6.58 -23.62
N PRO A 140 6.60 -6.46 -24.02
CA PRO A 140 5.48 -6.71 -23.13
C PRO A 140 5.40 -8.20 -22.77
N ASP A 141 4.97 -8.45 -21.55
CA ASP A 141 4.72 -9.77 -20.98
C ASP A 141 3.84 -9.60 -19.73
N ASP A 142 3.69 -10.65 -18.94
CA ASP A 142 3.07 -10.60 -17.61
C ASP A 142 3.78 -9.61 -16.67
N VAL A 143 3.04 -8.83 -15.89
CA VAL A 143 3.59 -7.72 -15.09
C VAL A 143 3.29 -7.91 -13.62
N SER A 144 4.37 -8.06 -12.85
CA SER A 144 4.33 -7.90 -11.39
C SER A 144 5.17 -6.69 -10.96
N MET A 145 4.81 -6.13 -9.81
CA MET A 145 5.44 -4.94 -9.26
C MET A 145 5.84 -5.14 -7.81
N ALA A 146 7.05 -4.70 -7.46
CA ALA A 146 7.55 -4.68 -6.10
C ALA A 146 8.11 -3.31 -5.75
N THR A 147 7.80 -2.81 -4.56
CA THR A 147 8.43 -1.58 -4.04
C THR A 147 8.46 -1.58 -2.52
N GLY A 148 9.25 -0.70 -1.94
CA GLY A 148 9.29 -0.51 -0.50
C GLY A 148 10.47 0.33 -0.05
N TRP A 149 10.86 0.15 1.21
CA TRP A 149 11.89 0.93 1.87
C TRP A 149 12.94 -0.01 2.45
N HIS A 150 14.17 0.14 1.96
CA HIS A 150 15.33 -0.65 2.35
C HIS A 150 16.18 0.11 3.38
N GLN A 151 16.51 -0.57 4.48
CA GLN A 151 17.45 -0.10 5.52
C GLN A 151 17.15 1.28 6.13
N PHE A 152 15.88 1.63 6.35
CA PHE A 152 15.55 2.80 7.16
C PHE A 152 15.82 2.52 8.65
N THR A 153 16.10 3.56 9.44
CA THR A 153 16.47 3.40 10.85
C THR A 153 15.46 4.08 11.78
N LEU A 154 15.07 3.37 12.83
CA LEU A 154 14.25 3.86 13.93
C LEU A 154 15.11 3.97 15.20
N GLY A 155 15.07 5.15 15.82
CA GLY A 155 15.59 5.37 17.17
C GLY A 155 14.59 4.94 18.25
N ASP A 156 15.02 5.05 19.50
CA ASP A 156 14.16 4.80 20.66
C ASP A 156 12.93 5.72 20.65
N GLY A 157 11.76 5.12 20.83
CA GLY A 157 10.49 5.85 20.84
C GLY A 157 10.08 6.39 19.47
N GLN A 158 10.58 5.83 18.36
CA GLN A 158 10.09 6.12 17.02
C GLN A 158 9.30 4.95 16.42
N ALA A 159 8.41 5.26 15.50
CA ALA A 159 7.73 4.29 14.66
C ALA A 159 7.71 4.76 13.21
N ALA A 160 7.83 3.80 12.29
CA ALA A 160 7.57 3.98 10.88
C ALA A 160 6.14 3.52 10.54
N THR A 161 5.48 4.28 9.68
CA THR A 161 4.30 3.85 8.93
C THR A 161 4.67 3.84 7.46
N ILE A 162 4.53 2.67 6.83
CA ILE A 162 4.69 2.47 5.40
C ILE A 162 3.30 2.28 4.82
N LEU A 163 2.97 3.01 3.76
CA LEU A 163 1.72 2.81 3.01
C LEU A 163 2.04 2.33 1.61
N PHE A 164 1.44 1.22 1.20
CA PHE A 164 1.37 0.77 -0.18
C PHE A 164 -0.01 1.09 -0.72
N SER A 165 -0.09 1.80 -1.85
CA SER A 165 -1.34 2.22 -2.47
C SER A 165 -1.37 1.76 -3.92
N LEU A 166 -2.39 0.98 -4.27
CA LEU A 166 -2.72 0.59 -5.64
C LEU A 166 -4.01 1.28 -6.07
N SER A 167 -4.01 1.86 -7.27
CA SER A 167 -5.09 2.71 -7.75
C SER A 167 -5.16 2.70 -9.28
N MET A 168 -6.36 2.88 -9.85
CA MET A 168 -6.56 3.15 -11.29
C MET A 168 -6.45 4.65 -11.64
N THR A 169 -6.19 5.49 -10.64
CA THR A 169 -5.97 6.94 -10.79
C THR A 169 -4.51 7.27 -10.47
N PRO A 170 -3.80 8.00 -11.33
CA PRO A 170 -2.39 8.31 -11.12
C PRO A 170 -2.18 9.16 -9.85
N PRO A 171 -1.14 8.89 -9.05
CA PRO A 171 -0.72 9.77 -7.98
C PRO A 171 -0.38 11.17 -8.51
N SER A 172 -0.75 12.21 -7.75
CA SER A 172 -0.51 13.60 -8.15
C SER A 172 0.97 14.02 -8.09
N SER A 173 1.80 13.25 -7.38
CA SER A 173 3.24 13.51 -7.20
C SER A 173 3.96 12.28 -6.65
N GLY A 174 5.30 12.38 -6.59
CA GLY A 174 6.16 11.33 -6.03
C GLY A 174 6.61 10.29 -7.06
N PHE A 175 7.25 9.25 -6.54
CA PHE A 175 7.63 8.06 -7.30
C PHE A 175 6.51 7.03 -7.26
N TYR A 176 6.24 6.40 -8.39
CA TYR A 176 5.30 5.28 -8.51
C TYR A 176 5.63 4.40 -9.71
N LEU A 177 5.19 3.15 -9.63
CA LEU A 177 5.25 2.15 -10.69
C LEU A 177 3.92 2.13 -11.44
N LEU A 178 3.97 1.77 -12.71
CA LEU A 178 2.84 1.65 -13.61
C LEU A 178 2.81 0.21 -14.14
N HIS A 179 1.61 -0.34 -14.24
CA HIS A 179 1.31 -1.57 -14.96
C HIS A 179 0.18 -1.24 -15.92
N THR A 180 0.43 -1.40 -17.22
CA THR A 180 -0.49 -0.97 -18.28
C THR A 180 -0.82 -2.11 -19.21
N ASP A 181 -2.11 -2.24 -19.47
CA ASP A 181 -2.66 -3.02 -20.58
C ASP A 181 -2.99 -2.05 -21.74
N PRO A 182 -2.34 -2.18 -22.90
CA PRO A 182 -2.56 -1.30 -24.04
C PRO A 182 -3.91 -1.52 -24.75
N GLU A 183 -4.49 -2.72 -24.71
CA GLU A 183 -5.75 -3.04 -25.38
C GLU A 183 -6.96 -2.53 -24.59
N SER A 184 -6.96 -2.68 -23.27
CA SER A 184 -8.00 -2.09 -22.40
C SER A 184 -7.74 -0.60 -22.12
N SER A 185 -6.55 -0.09 -22.44
CA SER A 185 -6.10 1.28 -22.13
C SER A 185 -6.19 1.60 -20.63
N ALA A 186 -6.00 0.57 -19.80
CA ALA A 186 -6.06 0.66 -18.35
C ALA A 186 -4.67 0.62 -17.74
N THR A 187 -4.52 1.32 -16.61
CA THR A 187 -3.25 1.39 -15.89
C THR A 187 -3.51 1.30 -14.40
N ILE A 188 -2.81 0.37 -13.75
CA ILE A 188 -2.67 0.31 -12.29
C ILE A 188 -1.43 1.11 -11.89
N TYR A 189 -1.57 1.91 -10.85
CA TYR A 189 -0.49 2.70 -10.26
C TYR A 189 -0.17 2.19 -8.86
N LEU A 190 1.08 1.79 -8.64
CA LEU A 190 1.58 1.39 -7.32
C LEU A 190 2.49 2.49 -6.75
N GLN A 191 2.10 3.04 -5.60
CA GLN A 191 2.90 4.00 -4.85
C GLN A 191 3.19 3.48 -3.43
N SER A 192 4.38 3.81 -2.93
CA SER A 192 4.79 3.57 -1.56
C SER A 192 5.25 4.85 -0.86
N SER A 193 4.96 4.98 0.43
CA SER A 193 5.41 6.10 1.27
C SER A 193 5.93 5.62 2.63
N LEU A 194 6.85 6.37 3.23
CA LEU A 194 7.40 6.13 4.57
C LEU A 194 7.29 7.41 5.40
N ALA A 195 6.64 7.31 6.56
CA ALA A 195 6.61 8.34 7.58
C ALA A 195 7.21 7.80 8.88
N ILE A 196 8.20 8.50 9.44
CA ILE A 196 8.80 8.16 10.75
C ILE A 196 8.39 9.23 11.75
N GLU A 197 7.75 8.80 12.84
CA GLU A 197 7.18 9.67 13.85
C GLU A 197 7.56 9.21 15.26
N PRO A 198 7.61 10.11 16.25
CA PRO A 198 7.69 9.72 17.65
C PRO A 198 6.47 8.91 18.07
N VAL A 199 6.68 7.82 18.80
CA VAL A 199 5.62 7.10 19.50
C VAL A 199 5.24 7.95 20.69
N SER A 200 3.98 8.40 20.74
CA SER A 200 3.41 9.04 21.92
C SER A 200 3.36 8.03 23.06
N VAL A 201 4.37 8.07 23.93
CA VAL A 201 4.28 7.42 25.23
C VAL A 201 3.29 8.25 26.05
N PRO A 202 2.21 7.68 26.60
CA PRO A 202 1.37 8.39 27.54
C PRO A 202 2.26 8.88 28.68
N GLU A 203 2.46 10.19 28.74
CA GLU A 203 3.13 10.81 29.87
C GLU A 203 2.24 10.59 31.09
N PHE A 204 2.54 9.56 31.89
CA PHE A 204 2.04 9.51 33.25
C PHE A 204 2.50 10.81 33.91
N PRO A 205 1.60 11.63 34.49
CA PRO A 205 2.01 12.86 35.12
C PRO A 205 3.03 12.52 36.21
N THR A 206 4.30 12.82 35.92
CA THR A 206 5.45 12.58 36.80
C THR A 206 5.26 13.27 38.17
N LEU A 207 4.30 14.20 38.25
CA LEU A 207 3.85 14.88 39.47
C LEU A 207 3.03 14.00 40.44
N ALA A 208 2.56 12.81 40.04
CA ALA A 208 1.85 11.91 40.95
C ALA A 208 2.80 11.19 41.94
N LEU A 209 4.05 10.95 41.56
CA LEU A 209 5.05 10.27 42.40
C LEU A 209 5.54 11.10 43.61
N PRO A 210 5.84 12.41 43.51
CA PRO A 210 6.15 13.20 44.70
C PRO A 210 4.90 13.48 45.58
N LEU A 211 3.68 13.41 45.03
CA LEU A 211 2.45 13.62 45.81
C LEU A 211 2.09 12.39 46.67
N ILE A 212 2.29 11.17 46.15
CA ILE A 212 2.06 9.94 46.90
C ILE A 212 3.11 9.76 48.02
N THR A 213 4.37 10.16 47.80
CA THR A 213 5.40 10.12 48.85
C THR A 213 5.18 11.18 49.93
N LEU A 214 4.65 12.36 49.59
CA LEU A 214 4.34 13.40 50.58
C LEU A 214 3.13 13.05 51.47
N ILE A 215 2.11 12.40 50.90
CA ILE A 215 0.96 11.90 51.69
C ILE A 215 1.40 10.78 52.65
N GLY A 216 2.27 9.85 52.20
CA GLY A 216 2.84 8.81 53.07
C GLY A 216 3.67 9.36 54.24
N LEU A 217 4.35 10.50 54.06
CA LEU A 217 5.13 11.16 55.11
C LEU A 217 4.24 11.88 56.16
N LEU A 218 3.09 12.42 55.75
CA LEU A 218 2.13 13.06 56.67
C LEU A 218 1.43 12.05 57.60
N PHE A 219 1.17 10.81 57.13
CA PHE A 219 0.57 9.76 57.97
C PHE A 219 1.52 9.18 59.02
N THR A 220 2.84 9.16 58.76
CA THR A 220 3.83 8.66 59.73
C THR A 220 4.15 9.68 60.83
N VAL A 221 4.16 10.98 60.51
CA VAL A 221 4.39 12.04 61.51
C VAL A 221 3.18 12.27 62.43
N GLY A 222 1.95 12.15 61.91
CA GLY A 222 0.73 12.29 62.71
C GLY A 222 0.49 11.16 63.72
N ALA A 223 0.95 9.94 63.43
CA ALA A 223 0.83 8.80 64.34
C ALA A 223 1.77 8.92 65.56
N VAL A 224 2.95 9.50 65.38
CA VAL A 224 3.95 9.65 66.45
C VAL A 224 3.56 10.73 67.48
N GLN A 225 2.77 11.74 67.09
CA GLN A 225 2.35 12.81 67.99
C GLN A 225 1.12 12.48 68.87
N ARG A 226 0.38 11.39 68.60
CA ARG A 226 -0.77 10.96 69.43
C ARG A 226 -0.41 9.95 70.52
N MET A 227 0.86 9.59 70.67
CA MET A 227 1.35 8.60 71.64
C MET A 227 2.13 9.20 72.81
N LYS A 228 1.95 10.49 73.11
CA LYS A 228 2.49 11.16 74.30
C LYS A 228 1.40 11.82 75.11
#